data_AF-A0A7S4W561-F1
#
_entry.id   AF-A0A7S4W561-F1
#
_cell.length_a   1.000
_cell.length_b   1.000
_cell.length_c   1.000
_cell.angle_alpha   90.00
_cell.angle_beta   90.00
_cell.angle_gamma   90.00
#
_symmetry.space_group_name_H-M   'P 1'
#
loop_
_entity.id
_entity.type
_entity.pdbx_description
1 polymer ?
#
loop_
_entity_poly.entity_id
_entity_poly.type
_entity_poly.pdbx_seq_one_letter_code
_entity_poly.pdbx_strand_id
1 'polypeptide(L)'
;RSQGDSRVFDLLVHSGTRPELSSIANGMMKLIDVPGHNESDNPVVKECKDVVTSLCHALMILVKYDNITTSATADLVEGVAKDAAHLFGASEPGSEFAPVMFVITQVDHLEHGDALDGNDSEEEDGARMEIAELKAKFRAFLERRPGLAQFPGFAERVPILATGIDKQVLTGRKLAFDLEELLKRLTDLHRAREALIESRKVRYATGIARPLGRALATCLETGGHPVIATDVLERQSQQRRKLVMAAVSVSTLAVGGWMAAAAW
;
A
#
# COMPACT_ATOMS: atom_id res chain seq x y z
N ARG A 1 -6.11 -26.62 10.59
CA ARG A 1 -7.23 -26.86 9.66
C ARG A 1 -7.64 -25.51 9.07
N SER A 2 -7.13 -25.16 7.88
CA SER A 2 -7.56 -24.00 7.07
C SER A 2 -7.20 -24.19 5.58
N GLN A 3 -7.30 -25.42 5.08
CA GLN A 3 -6.99 -25.77 3.66
C GLN A 3 -8.10 -25.36 2.66
N GLY A 4 -9.02 -24.49 3.06
CA GLY A 4 -10.21 -24.12 2.28
C GLY A 4 -10.04 -22.88 1.40
N ASP A 5 -9.31 -21.87 1.87
CA ASP A 5 -9.37 -20.52 1.27
C ASP A 5 -8.37 -20.29 0.12
N SER A 6 -7.37 -21.16 -0.07
CA SER A 6 -6.33 -21.05 -1.12
C SER A 6 -6.75 -21.59 -2.51
N ARG A 7 -7.92 -22.23 -2.64
CA ARG A 7 -8.23 -23.05 -3.82
C ARG A 7 -8.64 -22.28 -5.06
N VAL A 8 -9.11 -21.05 -4.94
CA VAL A 8 -9.68 -20.29 -6.07
C VAL A 8 -8.60 -19.88 -7.05
N PHE A 9 -7.51 -19.33 -6.52
CA PHE A 9 -6.37 -18.89 -7.33
C PHE A 9 -5.52 -20.06 -7.82
N ASP A 10 -5.34 -21.11 -7.00
CA ASP A 10 -4.67 -22.33 -7.44
C ASP A 10 -5.41 -23.00 -8.60
N LEU A 11 -6.74 -23.02 -8.60
CA LEU A 11 -7.55 -23.51 -9.73
C LEU A 11 -7.37 -22.65 -10.99
N LEU A 12 -7.32 -21.32 -10.87
CA LEU A 12 -7.17 -20.41 -12.01
C LEU A 12 -5.75 -20.42 -12.61
N VAL A 13 -4.72 -20.60 -11.77
CA VAL A 13 -3.30 -20.64 -12.19
C VAL A 13 -2.91 -22.03 -12.71
N HIS A 14 -3.38 -23.12 -12.08
CA HIS A 14 -3.04 -24.48 -12.52
C HIS A 14 -3.86 -24.95 -13.72
N SER A 15 -5.02 -24.36 -14.01
CA SER A 15 -5.84 -24.88 -15.09
C SER A 15 -5.29 -24.57 -16.47
N GLY A 16 -4.38 -23.58 -16.66
CA GLY A 16 -3.72 -23.29 -17.95
C GLY A 16 -4.65 -23.13 -19.16
N THR A 17 -5.96 -23.07 -18.94
CA THR A 17 -7.00 -23.34 -19.94
C THR A 17 -7.71 -22.07 -20.39
N ARG A 18 -7.36 -20.91 -19.82
CA ARG A 18 -7.91 -19.62 -20.24
C ARG A 18 -6.83 -18.75 -20.89
N PRO A 19 -6.96 -18.46 -22.21
CA PRO A 19 -6.03 -17.59 -22.93
C PRO A 19 -5.88 -16.21 -22.29
N GLU A 20 -6.92 -15.70 -21.62
CA GLU A 20 -6.86 -14.39 -20.95
C GLU A 20 -5.82 -14.36 -19.81
N LEU A 21 -5.62 -15.49 -19.13
CA LEU A 21 -4.66 -15.64 -18.03
C LEU A 21 -3.22 -15.90 -18.50
N SER A 22 -3.02 -16.19 -19.79
CA SER A 22 -1.67 -16.43 -20.34
C SER A 22 -0.73 -15.22 -20.15
N SER A 23 -1.30 -14.01 -20.18
CA SER A 23 -0.57 -12.77 -19.93
C SER A 23 -0.16 -12.59 -18.46
N ILE A 24 -0.91 -13.19 -17.53
CA ILE A 24 -0.63 -13.19 -16.09
C ILE A 24 0.36 -14.33 -15.74
N ALA A 25 0.29 -15.45 -16.45
CA ALA A 25 1.10 -16.65 -16.24
C ALA A 25 2.52 -16.60 -16.87
N ASN A 26 2.94 -15.48 -17.45
CA ASN A 26 4.27 -15.29 -18.06
C ASN A 26 5.43 -15.19 -17.04
N GLY A 27 5.16 -15.38 -15.73
CA GLY A 27 6.14 -15.28 -14.65
C GLY A 27 6.48 -13.86 -14.21
N MET A 28 5.93 -12.84 -14.85
CA MET A 28 6.19 -11.42 -14.53
C MET A 28 5.25 -10.87 -13.46
N MET A 29 4.07 -11.47 -13.27
CA MET A 29 3.22 -11.18 -12.12
C MET A 29 3.55 -12.14 -10.97
N LYS A 30 3.89 -11.59 -9.81
CA LYS A 30 4.05 -12.36 -8.57
C LYS A 30 2.85 -12.09 -7.68
N LEU A 31 2.06 -13.13 -7.45
CA LEU A 31 1.00 -13.13 -6.46
C LEU A 31 1.60 -13.59 -5.14
N ILE A 32 1.38 -12.81 -4.09
CA ILE A 32 1.85 -13.13 -2.74
C ILE A 32 0.62 -13.20 -1.87
N ASP A 33 0.36 -14.38 -1.32
CA ASP A 33 -0.66 -14.54 -0.30
C ASP A 33 -0.10 -14.10 1.05
N VAL A 34 -0.91 -13.36 1.81
CA VAL A 34 -0.51 -12.78 3.10
C VAL A 34 -1.47 -13.34 4.15
N PRO A 35 -0.95 -13.82 5.30
CA PRO A 35 -1.81 -14.32 6.37
C PRO A 35 -2.84 -13.25 6.79
N GLY A 36 -4.05 -13.72 7.09
CA GLY A 36 -5.18 -12.83 7.37
C GLY A 36 -4.99 -11.98 8.63
N HIS A 37 -5.80 -10.92 8.75
CA HIS A 37 -5.76 -9.99 9.89
C HIS A 37 -5.95 -10.65 11.25
N ASN A 38 -6.60 -11.82 11.28
CA ASN A 38 -6.84 -12.61 12.49
C ASN A 38 -5.55 -13.17 13.13
N GLU A 39 -4.43 -13.14 12.41
CA GLU A 39 -3.11 -13.53 12.91
C GLU A 39 -2.22 -12.31 13.22
N SER A 40 -2.82 -11.12 13.37
CA SER A 40 -2.08 -9.86 13.60
C SER A 40 -1.25 -9.83 14.89
N ASP A 41 -1.60 -10.65 15.88
CA ASP A 41 -0.83 -10.82 17.12
C ASP A 41 0.44 -11.67 16.93
N ASN A 42 0.59 -12.36 15.81
CA ASN A 42 1.78 -13.15 15.50
C ASN A 42 2.90 -12.22 14.97
N PRO A 43 4.06 -12.13 15.65
CA PRO A 43 5.13 -11.21 15.26
C PRO A 43 5.69 -11.51 13.87
N VAL A 44 5.74 -12.79 13.46
CA VAL A 44 6.23 -13.18 12.14
C VAL A 44 5.26 -12.73 11.05
N VAL A 45 3.96 -12.89 11.28
CA VAL A 45 2.91 -12.44 10.35
C VAL A 45 2.95 -10.93 10.19
N LYS A 46 3.16 -10.20 11.28
CA LYS A 46 3.30 -8.75 11.25
C LYS A 46 4.48 -8.30 10.40
N GLU A 47 5.65 -8.91 10.59
CA GLU A 47 6.84 -8.59 9.78
C GLU A 47 6.64 -8.94 8.31
N CYS A 48 6.04 -10.10 8.00
CA CYS A 48 5.69 -10.47 6.64
C CYS A 48 4.71 -9.47 6.00
N LYS A 49 3.66 -9.08 6.75
CA LYS A 49 2.69 -8.08 6.29
C LYS A 49 3.40 -6.77 5.98
N ASP A 50 4.23 -6.26 6.89
CA ASP A 50 4.94 -4.99 6.73
C ASP A 50 5.84 -4.98 5.48
N VAL A 51 6.57 -6.08 5.25
CA VAL A 51 7.41 -6.24 4.05
C VAL A 51 6.56 -6.27 2.78
N VAL A 52 5.47 -7.05 2.78
CA VAL A 52 4.61 -7.18 1.60
C VAL A 52 3.88 -5.87 1.30
N THR A 53 3.31 -5.20 2.31
CA THR A 53 2.62 -3.91 2.12
C THR A 53 3.58 -2.83 1.63
N SER A 54 4.86 -2.89 2.02
CA SER A 54 5.88 -1.94 1.55
C SER A 54 6.31 -2.15 0.10
N LEU A 55 6.33 -3.41 -0.35
CA LEU A 55 6.91 -3.83 -1.65
C LEU A 55 5.88 -4.19 -2.72
N CYS A 56 4.61 -4.31 -2.37
CA CYS A 56 3.56 -4.55 -3.36
C CYS A 56 3.34 -3.31 -4.26
N HIS A 57 2.77 -3.56 -5.44
CA HIS A 57 2.41 -2.54 -6.43
C HIS A 57 0.89 -2.37 -6.55
N ALA A 58 0.17 -3.40 -6.17
CA ALA A 58 -1.28 -3.46 -6.09
C ALA A 58 -1.66 -4.37 -4.92
N LEU A 59 -2.83 -4.14 -4.36
CA LEU A 59 -3.37 -4.89 -3.24
C LEU A 59 -4.82 -5.29 -3.53
N MET A 60 -5.07 -6.58 -3.38
CA MET A 60 -6.39 -7.17 -3.44
C MET A 60 -6.80 -7.57 -2.03
N ILE A 61 -7.86 -6.93 -1.51
CA ILE A 61 -8.34 -7.17 -0.15
C ILE A 61 -9.58 -8.06 -0.24
N LEU A 62 -9.47 -9.28 0.30
CA LEU A 62 -10.56 -10.25 0.34
C LEU A 62 -11.36 -10.04 1.63
N VAL A 63 -12.67 -9.88 1.51
CA VAL A 63 -13.58 -9.68 2.64
C VAL A 63 -14.77 -10.62 2.50
N LYS A 64 -15.09 -11.40 3.53
CA LYS A 64 -16.30 -12.25 3.48
C LYS A 64 -17.57 -11.38 3.47
N TYR A 65 -18.61 -11.84 2.78
CA TYR A 65 -19.87 -11.11 2.63
C TYR A 65 -20.52 -10.69 3.96
N ASP A 66 -20.42 -11.52 4.99
CA ASP A 66 -20.95 -11.28 6.34
C ASP A 66 -20.07 -10.34 7.18
N ASN A 67 -18.80 -10.15 6.78
CA ASN A 67 -17.83 -9.37 7.53
C ASN A 67 -17.67 -7.92 7.05
N ILE A 68 -18.31 -7.51 5.95
CA ILE A 68 -18.08 -6.22 5.29
C ILE A 68 -18.24 -4.97 6.18
N THR A 69 -19.01 -5.04 7.27
CA THR A 69 -19.23 -3.93 8.21
C THR A 69 -18.72 -4.20 9.62
N THR A 70 -17.86 -5.21 9.79
CA THR A 70 -17.33 -5.59 11.11
C THR A 70 -16.20 -4.67 11.57
N SER A 71 -15.94 -4.67 12.88
CA SER A 71 -14.77 -3.99 13.45
C SER A 71 -13.47 -4.55 12.89
N ALA A 72 -13.37 -5.87 12.71
CA ALA A 72 -12.19 -6.51 12.13
C ALA A 72 -11.89 -6.00 10.71
N THR A 73 -12.92 -5.78 9.88
CA THR A 73 -12.75 -5.17 8.56
C THR A 73 -12.37 -3.70 8.66
N ALA A 74 -12.91 -2.95 9.65
CA ALA A 74 -12.48 -1.58 9.91
C ALA A 74 -10.99 -1.52 10.25
N ASP A 75 -10.54 -2.34 11.20
CA ASP A 75 -9.16 -2.40 11.68
C ASP A 75 -8.20 -2.84 10.56
N LEU A 76 -8.61 -3.79 9.72
CA LEU A 76 -7.87 -4.18 8.52
C LEU A 76 -7.71 -3.00 7.56
N VAL A 77 -8.80 -2.31 7.21
CA VAL A 77 -8.77 -1.19 6.26
C VAL A 77 -7.91 -0.05 6.79
N GLU A 78 -8.06 0.30 8.08
CA GLU A 78 -7.29 1.37 8.71
C GLU A 78 -5.81 1.01 8.84
N GLY A 79 -5.49 -0.23 9.22
CA GLY A 79 -4.13 -0.73 9.25
C GLY A 79 -3.48 -0.69 7.87
N VAL A 80 -4.15 -1.21 6.85
CA VAL A 80 -3.63 -1.22 5.48
C VAL A 80 -3.49 0.21 4.91
N ALA A 81 -4.43 1.12 5.20
CA ALA A 81 -4.33 2.53 4.80
C ALA A 81 -3.11 3.22 5.42
N LYS A 82 -2.72 2.82 6.63
CA LYS A 82 -1.52 3.29 7.31
C LYS A 82 -0.25 2.65 6.73
N ASP A 83 -0.23 1.33 6.60
CA ASP A 83 0.96 0.56 6.24
C ASP A 83 1.30 0.66 4.75
N ALA A 84 0.28 0.86 3.90
CA ALA A 84 0.39 0.92 2.43
C ALA A 84 -0.17 2.21 1.83
N ALA A 85 -0.04 3.34 2.53
CA ALA A 85 -0.60 4.65 2.13
C ALA A 85 -0.29 5.06 0.66
N HIS A 86 0.86 4.61 0.12
CA HIS A 86 1.27 4.88 -1.26
C HIS A 86 0.31 4.28 -2.30
N LEU A 87 -0.38 3.17 -2.01
CA LEU A 87 -1.34 2.54 -2.90
C LEU A 87 -2.67 3.32 -2.95
N PHE A 88 -3.12 3.83 -1.81
CA PHE A 88 -4.36 4.60 -1.70
C PHE A 88 -4.21 5.97 -2.35
N GLY A 89 -3.07 6.63 -2.14
CA GLY A 89 -2.76 7.88 -2.83
C GLY A 89 -2.68 7.70 -4.35
N ALA A 90 -2.14 6.58 -4.84
CA ALA A 90 -2.06 6.29 -6.27
C ALA A 90 -3.44 6.08 -6.94
N SER A 91 -4.51 6.04 -6.16
CA SER A 91 -5.89 6.06 -6.62
C SER A 91 -6.45 7.49 -6.76
N GLU A 92 -5.64 8.54 -6.94
CA GLU A 92 -6.08 9.95 -7.07
C GLU A 92 -6.83 10.25 -8.39
N PRO A 93 -7.63 11.34 -8.46
CA PRO A 93 -8.42 11.68 -9.65
C PRO A 93 -7.53 11.87 -10.88
N GLY A 94 -7.84 11.17 -11.98
CA GLY A 94 -7.01 11.16 -13.19
C GLY A 94 -5.98 10.02 -13.27
N SER A 95 -5.87 9.18 -12.23
CA SER A 95 -5.11 7.93 -12.33
C SER A 95 -5.84 6.91 -13.21
N GLU A 96 -5.15 6.34 -14.20
CA GLU A 96 -5.72 5.32 -15.10
C GLU A 96 -5.93 3.96 -14.40
N PHE A 97 -5.32 3.74 -13.23
CA PHE A 97 -5.29 2.45 -12.56
C PHE A 97 -5.71 2.59 -11.10
N ALA A 98 -6.41 1.57 -10.59
CA ALA A 98 -6.81 1.47 -9.18
C ALA A 98 -5.94 0.39 -8.50
N PRO A 99 -4.86 0.76 -7.78
CA PRO A 99 -3.92 -0.21 -7.21
C PRO A 99 -4.52 -0.98 -6.05
N VAL A 100 -5.58 -0.48 -5.43
CA VAL A 100 -6.33 -1.18 -4.38
C VAL A 100 -7.66 -1.62 -4.95
N MET A 101 -8.04 -2.87 -4.68
CA MET A 101 -9.38 -3.38 -4.97
C MET A 101 -9.88 -4.25 -3.82
N PHE A 102 -11.20 -4.24 -3.63
CA PHE A 102 -11.87 -5.12 -2.68
C PHE A 102 -12.63 -6.20 -3.41
N VAL A 103 -12.52 -7.43 -2.92
CA VAL A 103 -13.29 -8.57 -3.42
C VAL A 103 -14.08 -9.14 -2.26
N ILE A 104 -15.40 -9.02 -2.34
CA ILE A 104 -16.34 -9.62 -1.41
C ILE A 104 -16.46 -11.10 -1.77
N THR A 105 -16.04 -11.99 -0.89
CA THR A 105 -16.04 -13.44 -1.12
C THR A 105 -17.27 -14.09 -0.48
N GLN A 106 -17.54 -15.34 -0.86
CA GLN A 106 -18.59 -16.17 -0.23
C GLN A 106 -20.01 -15.65 -0.45
N VAL A 107 -20.25 -14.88 -1.52
CA VAL A 107 -21.58 -14.33 -1.82
C VAL A 107 -22.59 -15.39 -2.29
N ASP A 108 -22.12 -16.60 -2.63
CA ASP A 108 -22.94 -17.78 -2.89
C ASP A 108 -23.69 -18.28 -1.64
N HIS A 109 -23.31 -17.81 -0.45
CA HIS A 109 -23.98 -18.10 0.82
C HIS A 109 -25.03 -17.06 1.23
N LEU A 110 -25.25 -16.01 0.43
CA LEU A 110 -26.40 -15.13 0.63
C LEU A 110 -27.66 -15.98 0.48
N GLU A 111 -28.51 -16.01 1.51
CA GLU A 111 -29.82 -16.67 1.42
C GLU A 111 -30.67 -15.87 0.43
N HIS A 112 -30.70 -16.31 -0.84
CA HIS A 112 -31.61 -15.76 -1.82
C HIS A 112 -32.99 -16.21 -1.36
N GLY A 113 -33.80 -15.29 -0.84
CA GLY A 113 -35.06 -15.63 -0.17
C GLY A 113 -35.86 -16.64 -0.98
N ASP A 114 -36.33 -17.71 -0.33
CA ASP A 114 -37.01 -18.88 -0.92
C ASP A 114 -38.02 -18.51 -2.03
N ALA A 115 -37.53 -18.32 -3.25
CA ALA A 115 -38.32 -18.33 -4.47
C ALA A 115 -38.43 -19.78 -4.92
N LEU A 116 -39.02 -20.60 -4.04
CA LEU A 116 -39.52 -21.92 -4.44
C LEU A 116 -40.63 -21.66 -5.47
N ASP A 117 -40.32 -22.04 -6.70
CA ASP A 117 -41.13 -21.97 -7.93
C ASP A 117 -41.02 -20.68 -8.75
N GLY A 118 -40.04 -20.65 -9.65
CA GLY A 118 -40.29 -20.14 -11.00
C GLY A 118 -39.17 -19.33 -11.63
N ASN A 119 -38.60 -19.90 -12.70
CA ASN A 119 -37.84 -19.22 -13.75
C ASN A 119 -36.40 -18.79 -13.35
N ASP A 120 -35.41 -19.51 -13.89
CA ASP A 120 -33.97 -19.24 -13.72
C ASP A 120 -33.55 -17.78 -13.99
N SER A 121 -34.34 -17.02 -14.76
CA SER A 121 -34.09 -15.61 -15.05
C SER A 121 -34.44 -14.65 -13.91
N GLU A 122 -35.46 -14.95 -13.09
CA GLU A 122 -35.90 -14.05 -12.00
C GLU A 122 -35.02 -14.20 -10.75
N GLU A 123 -34.51 -15.41 -10.49
CA GLU A 123 -33.53 -15.66 -9.41
C GLU A 123 -32.19 -14.96 -9.68
N GLU A 124 -31.73 -14.90 -10.93
CA GLU A 124 -30.48 -14.22 -11.29
C GLU A 124 -30.55 -12.70 -11.13
N ASP A 125 -31.70 -12.10 -11.43
CA ASP A 125 -31.90 -10.65 -11.26
C ASP A 125 -32.00 -10.28 -9.77
N GLY A 126 -32.64 -11.12 -8.94
CA GLY A 126 -32.66 -10.97 -7.48
C GLY A 126 -31.26 -11.03 -6.85
N ALA A 127 -30.48 -12.05 -7.21
CA ALA A 127 -29.08 -12.20 -6.76
C ALA A 127 -28.21 -10.99 -7.10
N ARG A 128 -28.38 -10.45 -8.32
CA ARG A 128 -27.63 -9.27 -8.78
C ARG A 128 -28.00 -8.02 -7.98
N MET A 129 -29.27 -7.85 -7.64
CA MET A 129 -29.72 -6.76 -6.78
C MET A 129 -29.13 -6.85 -5.39
N GLU A 130 -29.18 -8.02 -4.74
CA GLU A 130 -28.60 -8.22 -3.40
C GLU A 130 -27.08 -7.96 -3.38
N ILE A 131 -26.36 -8.43 -4.39
CA ILE A 131 -24.92 -8.16 -4.53
C ILE A 131 -24.66 -6.65 -4.75
N ALA A 132 -25.49 -5.97 -5.53
CA ALA A 132 -25.36 -4.53 -5.73
C ALA A 132 -25.58 -3.76 -4.42
N GLU A 133 -26.59 -4.15 -3.63
CA GLU A 133 -26.83 -3.61 -2.29
C GLU A 133 -25.66 -3.87 -1.34
N LEU A 134 -25.09 -5.08 -1.37
CA LEU A 134 -23.92 -5.45 -0.57
C LEU A 134 -22.71 -4.56 -0.90
N LYS A 135 -22.43 -4.36 -2.19
CA LYS A 135 -21.35 -3.46 -2.65
C LYS A 135 -21.63 -2.01 -2.23
N ALA A 136 -22.87 -1.54 -2.33
CA ALA A 136 -23.25 -0.19 -1.91
C ALA A 136 -23.09 0.01 -0.39
N LYS A 137 -23.54 -0.98 0.40
CA LYS A 137 -23.37 -1.01 1.85
C LYS A 137 -21.88 -0.97 2.23
N PHE A 138 -21.05 -1.76 1.55
CA PHE A 138 -19.62 -1.76 1.81
C PHE A 138 -18.96 -0.43 1.40
N ARG A 139 -19.35 0.17 0.28
CA ARG A 139 -18.89 1.50 -0.13
C ARG A 139 -19.21 2.57 0.94
N ALA A 140 -20.46 2.61 1.40
CA ALA A 140 -20.86 3.53 2.47
C ALA A 140 -20.10 3.28 3.78
N PHE A 141 -19.73 2.04 4.07
CA PHE A 141 -18.87 1.70 5.20
C PHE A 141 -17.46 2.27 5.04
N LEU A 142 -16.86 2.15 3.84
CA LEU A 142 -15.52 2.70 3.53
C LEU A 142 -15.50 4.23 3.60
N GLU A 143 -16.53 4.91 3.08
CA GLU A 143 -16.65 6.38 3.13
C GLU A 143 -16.59 6.95 4.56
N ARG A 144 -17.08 6.18 5.54
CA ARG A 144 -17.11 6.57 6.94
C ARG A 144 -15.83 6.27 7.71
N ARG A 145 -14.81 5.68 7.07
CA ARG A 145 -13.56 5.28 7.75
C ARG A 145 -12.61 6.48 7.93
N PRO A 146 -12.22 6.83 9.17
CA PRO A 146 -11.29 7.94 9.43
C PRO A 146 -9.94 7.76 8.72
N GLY A 147 -9.40 6.53 8.67
CA GLY A 147 -8.14 6.23 7.99
C GLY A 147 -8.14 6.50 6.48
N LEU A 148 -9.32 6.57 5.86
CA LEU A 148 -9.48 6.87 4.44
C LEU A 148 -9.78 8.36 4.17
N ALA A 149 -10.03 9.17 5.20
CA ALA A 149 -10.33 10.59 5.05
C ALA A 149 -9.18 11.38 4.38
N GLN A 150 -7.94 10.90 4.53
CA GLN A 150 -6.76 11.47 3.86
C GLN A 150 -6.70 11.17 2.35
N PHE A 151 -7.59 10.31 1.83
CA PHE A 151 -7.67 9.92 0.42
C PHE A 151 -9.07 10.26 -0.14
N PRO A 152 -9.34 11.55 -0.44
CA PRO A 152 -10.67 11.99 -0.85
C PRO A 152 -11.15 11.27 -2.12
N GLY A 153 -12.42 10.88 -2.12
CA GLY A 153 -13.07 10.16 -3.21
C GLY A 153 -12.53 8.72 -3.43
N PHE A 154 -11.69 8.18 -2.55
CA PHE A 154 -11.18 6.81 -2.69
C PHE A 154 -12.33 5.79 -2.69
N ALA A 155 -13.23 5.87 -1.70
CA ALA A 155 -14.32 4.92 -1.55
C ALA A 155 -15.30 4.90 -2.74
N GLU A 156 -15.52 6.05 -3.38
CA GLU A 156 -16.35 6.16 -4.58
C GLU A 156 -15.72 5.43 -5.78
N ARG A 157 -14.39 5.40 -5.85
CA ARG A 157 -13.63 4.97 -7.04
C ARG A 157 -13.02 3.59 -6.92
N VAL A 158 -12.82 3.11 -5.70
CA VAL A 158 -12.21 1.80 -5.48
C VAL A 158 -13.10 0.70 -6.09
N PRO A 159 -12.51 -0.22 -6.89
CA PRO A 159 -13.24 -1.38 -7.37
C PRO A 159 -13.69 -2.23 -6.18
N ILE A 160 -15.00 -2.50 -6.11
CA ILE A 160 -15.60 -3.45 -5.18
C ILE A 160 -16.28 -4.51 -6.02
N LEU A 161 -15.66 -5.69 -6.05
CA LEU A 161 -16.12 -6.86 -6.78
C LEU A 161 -16.70 -7.87 -5.79
N ALA A 162 -17.52 -8.78 -6.26
CA ALA A 162 -18.16 -9.82 -5.47
C ALA A 162 -18.03 -11.16 -6.18
N THR A 163 -17.51 -12.18 -5.50
CA THR A 163 -17.29 -13.52 -6.07
C THR A 163 -17.77 -14.60 -5.11
N GLY A 164 -18.35 -15.66 -5.67
CA GLY A 164 -18.88 -16.81 -4.94
C GLY A 164 -18.58 -18.10 -5.68
N ILE A 165 -18.46 -19.21 -4.96
CA ILE A 165 -18.13 -20.52 -5.53
C ILE A 165 -19.25 -21.51 -5.21
N ASP A 166 -20.27 -21.49 -6.05
CA ASP A 166 -21.30 -22.51 -6.01
C ASP A 166 -20.88 -23.79 -6.76
N LYS A 167 -21.70 -24.85 -6.66
CA LYS A 167 -21.45 -26.11 -7.36
C LYS A 167 -21.44 -25.95 -8.88
N GLN A 168 -22.21 -25.03 -9.44
CA GLN A 168 -22.27 -24.78 -10.88
C GLN A 168 -21.00 -24.09 -11.40
N VAL A 169 -20.44 -23.17 -10.61
CA VAL A 169 -19.14 -22.53 -10.83
C VAL A 169 -18.02 -23.57 -10.79
N LEU A 170 -18.02 -24.46 -9.80
CA LEU A 170 -17.04 -25.57 -9.71
C LEU A 170 -17.10 -26.52 -10.92
N THR A 171 -18.30 -26.74 -11.47
CA THR A 171 -18.48 -27.55 -12.68
C THR A 171 -18.27 -26.80 -13.99
N GLY A 172 -17.91 -25.51 -13.94
CA GLY A 172 -17.69 -24.66 -15.10
C GLY A 172 -18.96 -24.32 -15.90
N ARG A 173 -20.15 -24.56 -15.32
CA ARG A 173 -21.45 -24.33 -15.96
C ARG A 173 -21.94 -22.89 -15.79
N LYS A 174 -21.48 -22.21 -14.74
CA LYS A 174 -21.79 -20.81 -14.43
C LYS A 174 -20.48 -20.07 -14.11
N LEU A 175 -20.37 -18.81 -14.48
CA LEU A 175 -19.25 -17.97 -14.05
C LEU A 175 -19.59 -17.40 -12.68
N ALA A 176 -18.60 -17.35 -11.79
CA ALA A 176 -18.77 -16.62 -10.53
C ALA A 176 -19.06 -15.15 -10.83
N PHE A 177 -19.85 -14.51 -9.95
CA PHE A 177 -20.11 -13.08 -10.04
C PHE A 177 -18.80 -12.29 -10.15
N ASP A 178 -18.84 -11.22 -10.96
CA ASP A 178 -17.72 -10.33 -11.32
C ASP A 178 -16.41 -11.01 -11.72
N LEU A 179 -16.37 -12.32 -11.99
CA LEU A 179 -15.12 -13.03 -12.25
C LEU A 179 -14.40 -12.46 -13.46
N GLU A 180 -15.13 -12.17 -14.54
CA GLU A 180 -14.56 -11.55 -15.75
C GLU A 180 -13.97 -10.16 -15.47
N GLU A 181 -14.67 -9.34 -14.68
CA GLU A 181 -14.19 -8.02 -14.30
C GLU A 181 -12.96 -8.13 -13.37
N LEU A 182 -12.93 -9.10 -12.44
CA LEU A 182 -11.77 -9.37 -11.61
C LEU A 182 -10.55 -9.74 -12.47
N LEU A 183 -10.71 -10.66 -13.43
CA LEU A 183 -9.63 -11.06 -14.33
C LEU A 183 -9.15 -9.92 -15.22
N LYS A 184 -10.08 -9.10 -15.72
CA LYS A 184 -9.77 -7.90 -16.48
C LYS A 184 -8.96 -6.90 -15.64
N ARG A 185 -9.38 -6.62 -14.40
CA ARG A 185 -8.67 -5.71 -13.49
C ARG A 185 -7.27 -6.21 -13.16
N LEU A 186 -7.10 -7.51 -12.92
CA LEU A 186 -5.77 -8.11 -12.72
C LEU A 186 -4.89 -7.95 -13.96
N THR A 187 -5.46 -8.13 -15.14
CA THR A 187 -4.76 -7.93 -16.42
C THR A 187 -4.35 -6.46 -16.61
N ASP A 188 -5.23 -5.52 -16.30
CA ASP A 188 -4.96 -4.09 -16.40
C ASP A 188 -3.85 -3.67 -15.42
N LEU A 189 -3.90 -4.16 -14.17
CA LEU A 189 -2.82 -3.97 -13.20
C LEU A 189 -1.49 -4.56 -13.67
N HIS A 190 -1.51 -5.73 -14.34
CA HIS A 190 -0.31 -6.32 -14.92
C HIS A 190 0.31 -5.44 -16.00
N ARG A 191 -0.53 -4.92 -16.90
CA ARG A 191 -0.11 -4.03 -17.99
C ARG A 191 0.46 -2.73 -17.44
N ALA A 192 -0.12 -2.22 -16.35
CA ALA A 192 0.30 -1.00 -15.68
C ALA A 192 1.53 -1.17 -14.76
N ARG A 193 2.13 -2.36 -14.63
CA ARG A 193 3.14 -2.65 -13.61
C ARG A 193 4.28 -1.63 -13.56
N GLU A 194 4.77 -1.15 -14.70
CA GLU A 194 5.90 -0.21 -14.77
C GLU A 194 5.49 1.16 -14.25
N ALA A 195 4.29 1.62 -14.61
CA ALA A 195 3.70 2.85 -14.10
C ALA A 195 3.43 2.76 -12.58
N LEU A 196 2.96 1.61 -12.08
CA LEU A 196 2.74 1.37 -10.65
C LEU A 196 4.06 1.38 -9.85
N ILE A 197 5.10 0.74 -10.39
CA ILE A 197 6.46 0.78 -9.80
C ILE A 197 6.96 2.21 -9.71
N GLU A 198 6.84 2.97 -10.78
CA GLU A 198 7.34 4.35 -10.83
C GLU A 198 6.54 5.29 -9.93
N SER A 199 5.21 5.18 -9.96
CA SER A 199 4.30 5.92 -9.06
C SER A 199 4.67 5.70 -7.59
N ARG A 200 4.98 4.44 -7.21
CA ARG A 200 5.43 4.12 -5.86
C ARG A 200 6.75 4.81 -5.52
N LYS A 201 7.76 4.76 -6.39
CA LYS A 201 9.05 5.44 -6.16
C LYS A 201 8.86 6.94 -5.97
N VAL A 202 8.07 7.57 -6.84
CA VAL A 202 7.77 9.01 -6.78
C VAL A 202 7.06 9.35 -5.47
N ARG A 203 6.10 8.54 -5.02
CA ARG A 203 5.39 8.76 -3.75
C ARG A 203 6.30 8.59 -2.54
N TYR A 204 7.16 7.57 -2.51
CA TYR A 204 8.17 7.45 -1.45
C TYR A 204 9.13 8.63 -1.45
N ALA A 205 9.65 9.03 -2.62
CA ALA A 205 10.54 10.18 -2.74
C ALA A 205 9.86 11.47 -2.28
N THR A 206 8.60 11.69 -2.65
CA THR A 206 7.79 12.85 -2.22
C THR A 206 7.53 12.81 -0.72
N GLY A 207 7.25 11.61 -0.17
CA GLY A 207 7.05 11.37 1.25
C GLY A 207 8.28 11.69 2.09
N ILE A 208 9.49 11.59 1.53
CA ILE A 208 10.75 11.97 2.19
C ILE A 208 11.08 13.46 1.94
N ALA A 209 10.97 13.91 0.69
CA ALA A 209 11.36 15.25 0.28
C ALA A 209 10.51 16.34 0.94
N ARG A 210 9.20 16.12 1.10
CA ARG A 210 8.29 17.13 1.68
C ARG A 210 8.56 17.38 3.18
N PRO A 211 8.67 16.36 4.06
CA PRO A 211 9.07 16.56 5.45
C PRO A 211 10.47 17.17 5.58
N LEU A 212 11.44 16.71 4.77
CA LEU A 212 12.80 17.25 4.78
C LEU A 212 12.80 18.74 4.38
N GLY A 213 12.08 19.09 3.33
CA GLY A 213 11.94 20.49 2.89
C GLY A 213 11.32 21.38 3.97
N ARG A 214 10.28 20.89 4.67
CA ARG A 214 9.71 21.62 5.82
C ARG A 214 10.71 21.78 6.95
N ALA A 215 11.42 20.71 7.33
CA ALA A 215 12.42 20.76 8.39
C ALA A 215 13.55 21.77 8.06
N LEU A 216 14.01 21.78 6.81
CA LEU A 216 15.01 22.75 6.33
C LEU A 216 14.47 24.18 6.34
N ALA A 217 13.23 24.41 5.89
CA ALA A 217 12.60 25.72 5.95
C ALA A 217 12.46 26.23 7.39
N THR A 218 12.01 25.38 8.32
CA THR A 218 11.95 25.72 9.75
C THR A 218 13.32 26.04 10.34
N CYS A 219 14.38 25.32 9.94
CA CYS A 219 15.76 25.64 10.36
C CYS A 219 16.21 27.01 9.85
N LEU A 220 15.86 27.37 8.61
CA LEU A 220 16.17 28.66 8.01
C LEU A 220 15.40 29.81 8.69
N GLU A 221 14.12 29.61 9.00
CA GLU A 221 13.25 30.60 9.64
C GLU A 221 13.61 30.85 11.10
N THR A 222 14.00 29.81 11.83
CA THR A 222 14.38 29.90 13.26
C THR A 222 15.85 30.29 13.47
N GLY A 223 16.63 30.45 12.39
CA GLY A 223 18.07 30.71 12.45
C GLY A 223 18.88 29.56 13.07
N GLY A 224 18.24 28.43 13.36
CA GLY A 224 18.84 27.25 13.97
C GLY A 224 19.42 26.35 12.89
N HIS A 225 20.74 26.37 12.70
CA HIS A 225 21.40 25.27 12.02
C HIS A 225 21.16 23.97 12.82
N PRO A 226 20.91 22.82 12.15
CA PRO A 226 20.79 21.55 12.86
C PRO A 226 22.05 21.32 13.69
N VAL A 227 21.89 20.87 14.94
CA VAL A 227 22.94 20.80 15.98
C VAL A 227 24.27 20.21 15.49
N ILE A 228 24.24 19.27 14.54
CA ILE A 228 25.43 18.66 13.94
C ILE A 228 26.19 19.65 13.02
N ALA A 229 25.49 20.50 12.26
CA ALA A 229 26.12 21.53 11.44
C ALA A 229 26.71 22.65 12.29
N THR A 230 26.05 23.03 13.40
CA THR A 230 26.61 23.95 14.40
C THR A 230 27.82 23.34 15.10
N ASP A 231 27.79 22.08 15.49
CA ASP A 231 28.92 21.40 16.14
C ASP A 231 30.11 21.20 15.16
N VAL A 232 29.85 20.96 13.87
CA VAL A 232 30.89 20.93 12.82
C VAL A 232 31.44 22.34 12.54
N LEU A 233 30.60 23.38 12.47
CA LEU A 233 31.02 24.77 12.30
C LEU A 233 31.79 25.28 13.53
N GLU A 234 31.36 24.91 14.73
CA GLU A 234 32.05 25.22 15.98
C GLU A 234 33.39 24.50 16.05
N ARG A 235 33.44 23.20 15.74
CA ARG A 235 34.72 22.45 15.65
C ARG A 235 35.65 23.03 14.58
N GLN A 236 35.15 23.43 13.42
CA GLN A 236 35.96 24.12 12.40
C GLN A 236 36.43 25.50 12.87
N SER A 237 35.58 26.28 13.56
CA SER A 237 35.94 27.58 14.10
C SER A 237 36.99 27.46 15.22
N GLN A 238 36.87 26.44 16.08
CA GLN A 238 37.82 26.13 17.14
C GLN A 238 39.15 25.63 16.55
N GLN A 239 39.12 24.80 15.50
CA GLN A 239 40.32 24.41 14.77
C GLN A 239 41.00 25.60 14.10
N ARG A 240 40.25 26.49 13.42
CA ARG A 240 40.81 27.73 12.84
C ARG A 240 41.41 28.64 13.91
N ARG A 241 40.75 28.82 15.06
CA ARG A 241 41.30 29.59 16.19
C ARG A 241 42.56 28.96 16.76
N LYS A 242 42.62 27.63 16.90
CA LYS A 242 43.84 26.92 17.32
C LYS A 242 44.97 27.08 16.32
N LEU A 243 44.67 27.05 15.02
CA LEU A 243 45.68 27.20 13.95
C LEU A 243 46.21 28.63 13.86
N VAL A 244 45.35 29.64 14.05
CA VAL A 244 45.76 31.05 14.17
C VAL A 244 46.58 31.30 15.44
N MET A 245 46.16 30.76 16.60
CA MET A 245 46.95 30.85 17.85
C MET A 245 48.29 30.12 17.73
N ALA A 246 48.34 28.96 17.07
CA ALA A 246 49.58 28.25 16.79
C ALA A 246 50.50 29.06 15.85
N ALA A 247 49.97 29.63 14.76
CA ALA A 247 50.73 30.48 13.84
C ALA A 247 51.26 31.74 14.53
N VAL A 248 50.47 32.39 15.38
CA VAL A 248 50.93 33.53 16.19
C VAL A 248 52.00 33.10 17.20
N SER A 249 51.85 31.95 17.86
CA SER A 249 52.84 31.44 18.82
C SER A 249 54.19 31.07 18.17
N VAL A 250 54.17 30.49 16.97
CA VAL A 250 55.38 30.18 16.18
C VAL A 250 56.02 31.48 15.66
N SER A 251 55.22 32.48 15.29
CA SER A 251 55.72 33.80 14.89
C SER A 251 56.37 34.55 16.05
N THR A 252 55.80 34.49 17.27
CA THR A 252 56.39 35.09 18.47
C THR A 252 57.65 34.36 18.94
N LEU A 253 57.75 33.04 18.78
CA LEU A 253 58.97 32.28 19.06
C LEU A 253 60.08 32.56 18.03
N ALA A 254 59.74 32.75 16.76
CA ALA A 254 60.70 33.10 15.72
C ALA A 254 61.25 34.53 15.89
N VAL A 255 60.41 35.50 16.30
CA VAL A 255 60.85 36.88 16.57
C VAL A 255 61.57 36.99 17.92
N GLY A 256 61.12 36.26 18.95
CA GLY A 256 61.80 36.19 20.25
C GLY A 256 63.16 35.49 20.20
N GLY A 257 63.31 34.46 19.35
CA GLY A 257 64.58 33.77 19.13
C GLY A 257 65.59 34.62 18.34
N TRP A 258 65.14 35.44 17.40
CA TRP A 258 66.01 36.39 16.68
C TRP A 258 66.48 37.55 17.57
N MET A 259 65.62 38.04 18.48
CA MET A 259 66.00 39.08 19.45
C MET A 259 66.98 38.56 20.52
N ALA A 260 66.88 37.28 20.93
CA ALA A 260 67.84 36.67 21.85
C ALA A 260 69.20 36.33 21.20
N ALA A 261 69.21 35.99 19.90
CA ALA A 261 70.44 35.71 19.16
C ALA A 261 71.20 36.99 18.72
N ALA A 262 70.54 38.15 18.68
CA ALA A 262 71.17 39.44 18.39
C ALA A 262 71.72 40.16 19.64
N ALA A 263 71.56 39.56 20.83
CA ALA A 263 72.01 40.10 22.12
C ALA A 263 73.21 39.36 22.72
N TRP A 264 73.94 38.57 21.91
CA TRP A 264 75.21 37.94 22.25
C TRP A 264 76.32 38.40 21.31
#